data_AF-A0A8X6Q960-F1
#
_entry.id   AF-A0A8X6Q960-F1
#
_cell.length_a   1.000
_cell.length_b   1.000
_cell.length_c   1.000
_cell.angle_alpha   90.00
_cell.angle_beta   90.00
_cell.angle_gamma   90.00
#
_symmetry.space_group_name_H-M   'P 1'
#
loop_
_entity.id
_entity.type
_entity.pdbx_description
1 polymer ?
#
loop_
_entity_poly.entity_id
_entity_poly.type
_entity_poly.pdbx_seq_one_letter_code
_entity_poly.pdbx_strand_id
1 'polypeptide(L)'
;MSHILSRNATVSTTENVLKREVLARSPRKSIKRAAQKSPLNKKVLGKIITIELKVFPYKFQEHHPLKKGGNGTMTRVCNEVGRIDNNTFHVMKVWFNDEAHFTLDGYVHKQNWRI
;
A
#
# COMPACT_ATOMS: atom_id res chain seq x y z
N MET A 1 -25.97 -13.61 -39.31
CA MET A 1 -25.63 -13.95 -37.91
C MET A 1 -24.12 -13.84 -37.75
N SER A 2 -23.72 -12.97 -36.82
CA SER A 2 -22.38 -12.56 -36.38
C SER A 2 -21.17 -13.43 -36.75
N HIS A 3 -20.28 -12.86 -37.56
CA HIS A 3 -18.86 -13.24 -37.57
C HIS A 3 -18.19 -12.70 -36.31
N ILE A 4 -17.88 -13.58 -35.35
CA ILE A 4 -16.99 -13.27 -34.22
C ILE A 4 -15.57 -13.34 -34.77
N LEU A 5 -15.07 -12.20 -35.26
CA LEU A 5 -13.65 -12.05 -35.53
C LEU A 5 -12.91 -12.08 -34.19
N SER A 6 -12.20 -13.18 -33.96
CA SER A 6 -11.12 -13.30 -33.00
C SER A 6 -10.24 -12.06 -33.11
N ARG A 7 -10.30 -11.20 -32.09
CA ARG A 7 -9.56 -9.95 -32.05
C ARG A 7 -8.15 -10.26 -31.57
N ASN A 8 -7.27 -10.45 -32.54
CA ASN A 8 -5.83 -10.69 -32.44
C ASN A 8 -5.16 -10.16 -31.16
N ALA A 9 -4.59 -11.09 -30.38
CA ALA A 9 -3.82 -10.84 -29.15
C ALA A 9 -2.44 -10.19 -29.38
N THR A 10 -2.09 -9.83 -30.62
CA THR A 10 -0.73 -9.44 -31.02
C THR A 10 -0.45 -7.94 -30.94
N VAL A 11 -1.48 -7.08 -30.98
CA VAL A 11 -1.33 -5.61 -30.91
C VAL A 11 -1.01 -5.12 -29.49
N SER A 12 -1.07 -6.01 -28.49
CA SER A 12 -1.00 -5.64 -27.08
C SER A 12 0.43 -5.57 -26.52
N THR A 13 1.44 -6.15 -27.16
CA THR A 13 2.75 -6.38 -26.51
C THR A 13 3.53 -5.08 -26.24
N THR A 14 3.66 -4.20 -27.24
CA THR A 14 4.37 -2.91 -27.08
C THR A 14 3.64 -1.94 -26.17
N GLU A 15 2.31 -1.87 -26.27
CA GLU A 15 1.52 -1.08 -25.34
C GLU A 15 1.61 -1.64 -23.91
N ASN A 16 1.57 -2.97 -23.72
CA ASN A 16 1.65 -3.64 -22.41
C ASN A 16 3.01 -3.48 -21.73
N VAL A 17 4.09 -3.39 -22.50
CA VAL A 17 5.42 -3.09 -21.97
C VAL A 17 5.49 -1.64 -21.46
N LEU A 18 5.03 -0.67 -22.26
CA LEU A 18 4.91 0.74 -21.85
C LEU A 18 3.98 0.93 -20.63
N LYS A 19 2.89 0.14 -20.56
CA LYS A 19 1.91 0.14 -19.44
C LYS A 19 2.56 -0.27 -18.11
N ARG A 20 3.41 -1.30 -18.14
CA ARG A 20 4.12 -1.80 -16.94
C ARG A 20 5.21 -0.84 -16.50
N GLU A 21 5.96 -0.23 -17.42
CA GLU A 21 6.99 0.75 -17.07
C GLU A 21 6.43 1.98 -16.36
N VAL A 22 5.30 2.53 -16.81
CA VAL A 22 4.69 3.72 -16.19
C VAL A 22 4.29 3.45 -14.74
N LEU A 23 3.78 2.25 -14.44
CA LEU A 23 3.42 1.84 -13.08
C LEU A 23 4.64 1.45 -12.25
N ALA A 24 5.60 0.73 -12.82
CA ALA A 24 6.85 0.39 -12.13
C ALA A 24 7.62 1.64 -11.70
N ARG A 25 7.60 2.69 -12.53
CA ARG A 25 8.26 3.97 -12.22
C ARG A 25 7.55 4.77 -11.12
N SER A 26 6.23 4.61 -10.94
CA SER A 26 5.49 5.42 -9.95
C SER A 26 4.19 4.76 -9.49
N PRO A 27 4.26 3.66 -8.71
CA PRO A 27 3.10 2.86 -8.33
C PRO A 27 2.13 3.60 -7.39
N ARG A 28 2.60 4.68 -6.74
CA ARG A 28 1.81 5.49 -5.81
C ARG A 28 0.97 6.58 -6.46
N LYS A 29 1.10 6.81 -7.77
CA LYS A 29 0.37 7.89 -8.45
C LYS A 29 -1.05 7.47 -8.80
N SER A 30 -1.97 8.43 -8.72
CA SER A 30 -3.36 8.20 -9.15
C SER A 30 -3.43 7.89 -10.64
N ILE A 31 -4.44 7.09 -11.03
CA ILE A 31 -4.70 6.72 -12.42
C ILE A 31 -4.83 7.97 -13.32
N LYS A 32 -5.39 9.06 -12.79
CA LYS A 32 -5.48 10.34 -13.50
C LYS A 32 -4.08 10.91 -13.83
N ARG A 33 -3.18 10.93 -12.85
CA ARG A 33 -1.80 11.45 -13.03
C ARG A 33 -0.95 10.50 -13.89
N ALA A 34 -1.18 9.20 -13.79
CA ALA A 34 -0.53 8.22 -14.66
C ALA A 34 -0.96 8.37 -16.12
N ALA A 35 -2.27 8.56 -16.36
CA ALA A 35 -2.81 8.80 -17.71
C ALA A 35 -2.29 10.11 -18.34
N GLN A 36 -2.02 11.16 -17.55
CA GLN A 36 -1.41 12.40 -18.07
C GLN A 36 0.01 12.20 -18.63
N LYS A 37 0.72 11.18 -18.16
CA LYS A 37 2.10 10.87 -18.57
C LYS A 37 2.18 9.69 -19.53
N SER A 38 1.04 9.16 -19.94
CA SER A 38 0.91 8.00 -20.80
C SER A 38 0.12 8.40 -22.05
N PRO A 39 0.40 7.80 -23.21
CA PRO A 39 -0.44 7.98 -24.40
C PRO A 39 -1.83 7.34 -24.26
N LEU A 40 -2.11 6.64 -23.14
CA LEU A 40 -3.33 5.87 -22.95
C LEU A 40 -4.45 6.66 -22.29
N ASN A 41 -5.68 6.39 -22.73
CA ASN A 41 -6.88 6.91 -22.08
C ASN A 41 -7.01 6.35 -20.64
N LYS A 42 -7.39 7.21 -19.69
CA LYS A 42 -7.64 6.88 -18.28
C LYS A 42 -8.48 5.62 -18.07
N LYS A 43 -9.56 5.42 -18.85
CA LYS A 43 -10.44 4.24 -18.70
C LYS A 43 -9.73 2.94 -19.07
N VAL A 44 -8.94 2.97 -20.14
CA VAL A 44 -8.16 1.82 -20.61
C VAL A 44 -7.07 1.49 -19.58
N LEU A 45 -6.32 2.50 -19.16
CA LEU A 45 -5.30 2.36 -18.11
C LEU A 45 -5.88 1.79 -16.80
N GLY A 46 -7.06 2.27 -16.39
CA GLY A 46 -7.75 1.75 -15.21
C GLY A 46 -8.13 0.27 -15.32
N LYS A 47 -8.65 -0.18 -16.47
CA LYS A 47 -8.96 -1.60 -16.71
C LYS A 47 -7.72 -2.48 -16.65
N ILE A 48 -6.62 -2.04 -17.25
CA ILE A 48 -5.35 -2.79 -17.23
C ILE A 48 -4.83 -2.92 -15.79
N ILE A 49 -4.86 -1.84 -15.02
CA ILE A 49 -4.42 -1.82 -13.62
C ILE A 49 -5.21 -2.83 -12.77
N THR A 50 -6.54 -2.82 -12.88
CA THR A 50 -7.38 -3.65 -12.01
C THR A 50 -7.57 -5.08 -12.51
N ILE A 51 -7.68 -5.29 -13.82
CA ILE A 51 -8.00 -6.61 -14.41
C ILE A 51 -6.71 -7.39 -14.72
N GLU A 52 -5.76 -6.78 -15.44
CA GLU A 52 -4.55 -7.49 -15.89
C GLU A 52 -3.48 -7.51 -14.79
N LEU A 53 -3.20 -6.36 -14.18
CA LEU A 53 -2.15 -6.23 -13.17
C LEU A 53 -2.63 -6.54 -11.75
N LYS A 54 -3.95 -6.63 -11.54
CA LYS A 54 -4.59 -6.89 -10.24
C LYS A 54 -4.09 -5.94 -9.13
N VAL A 55 -3.74 -4.71 -9.51
CA VAL A 55 -3.34 -3.66 -8.57
C VAL A 55 -4.60 -2.90 -8.18
N PHE A 56 -5.09 -3.18 -6.98
CA PHE A 56 -6.23 -2.47 -6.42
C PHE A 56 -5.78 -1.20 -5.71
N PRO A 57 -6.57 -0.11 -5.77
CA PRO A 57 -6.29 1.07 -4.97
C PRO A 57 -6.25 0.68 -3.49
N TYR A 58 -5.14 0.98 -2.83
CA TYR A 58 -4.97 0.71 -1.40
C TYR A 58 -5.73 1.76 -0.58
N LYS A 59 -6.26 1.35 0.58
CA LYS A 59 -6.78 2.29 1.59
C LYS A 59 -5.63 3.19 2.01
N PHE A 60 -5.85 4.51 2.01
CA PHE A 60 -4.84 5.47 2.45
C PHE A 60 -4.44 5.15 3.90
N GLN A 61 -3.13 4.95 4.11
CA GLN A 61 -2.56 4.73 5.43
C GLN A 61 -1.62 5.88 5.75
N GLU A 62 -1.84 6.51 6.90
CA GLU A 62 -0.94 7.50 7.46
C GLU A 62 0.07 6.77 8.34
N HIS A 63 1.36 7.05 8.10
CA HIS A 63 2.45 6.48 8.87
C HIS A 63 3.33 7.62 9.38
N HIS A 64 3.86 7.48 10.60
CA HIS A 64 4.83 8.43 11.11
C HIS A 64 6.14 8.31 10.32
N PRO A 65 6.75 9.40 9.83
CA PRO A 65 8.00 9.34 9.10
C PRO A 65 9.12 8.84 10.03
N LEU A 66 9.86 7.82 9.59
CA LEU A 66 10.99 7.30 10.35
C LEU A 66 12.13 8.33 10.32
N LYS A 67 12.59 8.73 11.52
CA LYS A 67 13.77 9.58 11.68
C LYS A 67 15.02 8.83 11.22
N LYS A 68 16.07 9.55 10.80
CA LYS A 68 17.36 8.96 10.41
C LYS A 68 17.90 8.10 11.57
N GLY A 69 18.08 6.80 11.34
CA GLY A 69 18.48 5.82 12.37
C GLY A 69 17.34 5.04 13.04
N GLY A 70 16.07 5.42 12.84
CA GLY A 70 14.92 4.75 13.45
C GLY A 70 14.77 3.28 13.05
N ASN A 71 15.21 2.91 11.84
CA ASN A 71 15.16 1.52 11.37
C ASN A 71 16.00 0.59 12.25
N GLY A 72 17.18 1.02 12.70
CA GLY A 72 18.06 0.19 13.53
C GLY A 72 17.43 -0.10 14.89
N THR A 73 16.84 0.91 15.51
CA THR A 73 16.14 0.76 16.80
C THR A 73 14.93 -0.17 16.67
N MET A 74 14.11 0.01 15.63
CA MET A 74 12.95 -0.85 15.40
C MET A 74 13.34 -2.30 15.12
N THR A 75 14.36 -2.54 14.29
CA THR A 75 14.86 -3.90 14.04
C THR A 75 15.37 -4.56 15.31
N ARG A 76 16.12 -3.82 16.15
CA ARG A 76 16.59 -4.34 17.44
C ARG A 76 15.42 -4.72 18.34
N VAL A 77 14.41 -3.86 18.47
CA VAL A 77 13.21 -4.14 19.28
C VAL A 77 12.47 -5.36 18.73
N CYS A 78 12.25 -5.46 17.42
CA CYS A 78 11.60 -6.63 16.83
C CYS A 78 12.38 -7.92 17.09
N ASN A 79 13.71 -7.89 17.04
CA ASN A 79 14.55 -9.05 17.33
C ASN A 79 14.40 -9.48 18.80
N GLU A 80 14.34 -8.54 19.75
CA GLU A 80 14.10 -8.88 21.16
C GLU A 80 12.68 -9.39 21.41
N VAL A 81 11.67 -8.85 20.72
CA VAL A 81 10.29 -9.36 20.80
C VAL A 81 10.18 -10.76 20.20
N GLY A 82 10.89 -11.07 19.11
CA GLY A 82 10.91 -12.42 18.53
C GLY A 82 11.49 -13.50 19.46
N ARG A 83 12.19 -13.10 20.53
CA ARG A 83 12.72 -14.02 21.56
C ARG A 83 11.67 -14.51 22.55
N ILE A 84 10.45 -13.96 22.47
CA ILE A 84 9.27 -14.43 23.22
C ILE A 84 8.97 -15.89 22.86
N ASP A 85 8.98 -16.23 21.56
CA ASP A 85 8.64 -17.58 21.09
C ASP A 85 9.67 -18.63 21.56
N ASN A 86 10.93 -18.20 21.76
CA ASN A 86 12.01 -19.04 22.27
C ASN A 86 12.03 -19.12 23.80
N ASN A 87 11.04 -18.57 24.50
CA ASN A 87 10.91 -18.52 25.96
C ASN A 87 12.09 -17.84 26.69
N THR A 88 12.92 -17.09 25.95
CA THR A 88 14.08 -16.35 26.49
C THR A 88 13.73 -14.91 26.89
N PHE A 89 12.56 -14.42 26.46
CA PHE A 89 12.01 -13.12 26.86
C PHE A 89 10.70 -13.33 27.65
N HIS A 90 10.70 -12.92 28.92
CA HIS A 90 9.54 -13.09 29.80
C HIS A 90 8.58 -11.91 29.70
N VAL A 91 7.59 -12.03 28.82
CA VAL A 91 6.55 -10.99 28.62
C VAL A 91 5.83 -10.63 29.92
N MET A 92 5.61 -11.61 30.81
CA MET A 92 4.92 -11.40 32.09
C MET A 92 5.66 -10.47 33.06
N LYS A 93 6.94 -10.18 32.80
CA LYS A 93 7.75 -9.24 33.60
C LYS A 93 7.77 -7.82 33.03
N VAL A 94 7.07 -7.58 31.92
CA VAL A 94 7.03 -6.29 31.24
C VAL A 94 5.62 -5.74 31.30
N TRP A 95 5.47 -4.51 31.78
CA TRP A 95 4.21 -3.77 31.73
C TRP A 95 4.32 -2.66 30.70
N PHE A 96 3.35 -2.61 29.80
CA PHE A 96 3.21 -1.53 28.83
C PHE A 96 2.17 -0.54 29.32
N ASN A 97 2.51 0.74 29.31
CA ASN A 97 1.59 1.84 29.59
C ASN A 97 1.53 2.75 28.35
N ASP A 98 0.33 3.18 27.97
CA ASP A 98 0.09 4.09 26.85
C ASP A 98 -0.85 5.20 27.34
N GLU A 99 -0.45 6.45 27.12
CA GLU A 99 -1.23 7.61 27.53
C GLU A 99 -2.21 8.01 26.41
N ALA A 100 -3.50 8.09 26.74
CA ALA A 100 -4.52 8.55 25.82
C ALA A 100 -5.08 9.90 26.27
N HIS A 101 -5.18 10.85 25.34
CA HIS A 101 -5.77 12.16 25.59
C HIS A 101 -7.27 12.14 25.29
N PHE A 102 -8.10 12.50 26.26
CA PHE A 102 -9.54 12.64 26.09
C PHE A 102 -9.92 14.12 26.18
N THR A 103 -10.74 14.61 25.26
CA THR A 103 -11.34 15.95 25.36
C THR A 103 -12.71 15.84 26.03
N LEU A 104 -13.10 16.87 26.79
CA LEU A 104 -14.37 16.91 27.52
C LEU A 104 -15.57 17.20 26.60
N ASP A 105 -15.31 17.56 25.35
CA ASP A 105 -16.28 18.03 24.37
C ASP A 105 -17.05 16.88 23.70
N GLY A 106 -16.85 15.64 24.17
CA GLY A 106 -17.44 14.42 23.59
C GLY A 106 -16.80 13.96 22.29
N TYR A 107 -15.76 14.66 21.80
CA TYR A 107 -15.06 14.31 20.57
C TYR A 107 -13.98 13.25 20.82
N VAL A 108 -14.12 12.07 20.19
CA VAL A 108 -13.08 11.03 20.26
C VAL A 108 -12.00 11.33 19.22
N HIS A 109 -10.76 11.49 19.69
CA HIS A 109 -9.62 11.70 18.81
C HIS A 109 -9.45 10.51 17.86
N LYS A 110 -9.20 10.78 16.57
CA LYS A 110 -9.05 9.73 15.53
C LYS A 110 -7.91 8.74 15.84
N GLN A 111 -6.89 9.15 16.59
CA GLN A 111 -5.80 8.29 17.05
C GLN A 111 -6.20 7.36 18.20
N ASN A 112 -7.23 7.70 18.97
CA ASN A 112 -7.80 6.85 20.03
C ASN A 112 -8.85 5.88 19.48
N TRP A 113 -9.25 6.05 18.21
CA TRP A 113 -10.20 5.18 17.53
C TRP A 113 -9.52 3.88 17.09
N ARG A 114 -9.72 2.81 17.86
CA ARG A 114 -9.22 1.46 17.57
C ARG A 114 -10.37 0.57 17.07
N ILE A 115 -10.89 0.83 15.86
CA ILE A 115 -11.79 -0.07 15.11
C ILE A 115 -11.30 -0.18 13.67
#